data_AF-A0A2C6A2A7-F1
#
_entry.id   AF-A0A2C6A2A7-F1
#
_cell.length_a   1.000
_cell.length_b   1.000
_cell.length_c   1.000
_cell.angle_alpha   90.00
_cell.angle_beta   90.00
_cell.angle_gamma   90.00
#
_symmetry.space_group_name_H-M   'P 1'
#
loop_
_entity.id
_entity.type
_entity.pdbx_description
1 polymer ?
#
loop_
_entity_poly.entity_id
_entity_poly.type
_entity_poly.pdbx_seq_one_letter_code
_entity_poly.pdbx_strand_id
1 'polypeptide(L)'
;MLSLASGWLRGMSVVGSVWNLLFVIDSGPEIRVLDGNFRIGDTDSIFGIYQLQAATAALANWAKHTFEPWFTTMLTRAIGS
;
A
#
# COMPACT_ATOMS: atom_id res chain seq x y z
N MET A 1 5.53 14.82 20.22
CA MET A 1 6.68 14.40 19.40
C MET A 1 6.13 13.58 18.22
N LEU A 2 5.76 14.26 17.14
CA LEU A 2 5.25 13.69 15.89
C LEU A 2 6.45 13.44 14.97
N SER A 3 6.82 12.17 14.75
CA SER A 3 7.95 11.79 13.90
C SER A 3 7.47 11.02 12.66
N LEU A 4 7.50 11.76 11.55
CA LEU A 4 7.57 11.41 10.12
C LEU A 4 7.78 9.92 9.72
N ALA A 5 6.71 9.13 9.71
CA ALA A 5 6.53 7.99 8.79
C ALA A 5 5.19 8.15 8.02
N SER A 6 5.03 9.34 7.45
CA SER A 6 3.80 9.95 6.92
C SER A 6 2.82 9.03 6.18
N GLY A 7 1.77 8.59 6.89
CA GLY A 7 0.36 8.74 6.52
C GLY A 7 -0.23 7.95 5.35
N TRP A 8 0.58 7.23 4.57
CA TRP A 8 0.12 6.59 3.34
C TRP A 8 0.48 5.10 3.34
N LEU A 9 -0.47 4.26 3.73
CA LEU A 9 -0.44 2.82 3.48
C LEU A 9 -0.77 2.59 1.99
N ARG A 10 0.02 1.75 1.32
CA ARG A 10 -0.24 1.38 -0.07
C ARG A 10 -1.07 0.10 -0.12
N GLY A 11 -2.20 0.15 -0.82
CA GLY A 11 -3.06 -0.99 -1.10
C GLY A 11 -3.22 -1.21 -2.60
N MET A 12 -3.89 -2.28 -2.98
CA MET A 12 -4.10 -2.61 -4.39
C MET A 12 -5.52 -3.15 -4.57
N SER A 13 -6.20 -2.70 -5.63
CA SER A 13 -7.51 -3.23 -6.02
C SER A 13 -7.46 -3.76 -7.45
N VAL A 14 -8.32 -4.73 -7.73
CA VAL A 14 -8.42 -5.37 -9.04
C VAL A 14 -9.88 -5.34 -9.49
N VAL A 15 -10.13 -4.77 -10.67
CA VAL A 15 -11.46 -4.74 -11.30
C VAL A 15 -11.31 -5.22 -12.74
N GLY A 16 -11.88 -6.40 -13.03
CA GLY A 16 -11.61 -7.09 -14.28
C GLY A 16 -10.12 -7.43 -14.40
N SER A 17 -9.50 -7.01 -15.50
CA SER A 17 -8.06 -7.17 -15.75
C SER A 17 -7.21 -6.02 -15.19
N VAL A 18 -7.83 -4.93 -14.71
CA VAL A 18 -7.14 -3.69 -14.36
C VAL A 18 -6.78 -3.67 -12.89
N TRP A 19 -5.53 -3.35 -12.57
CA TRP A 19 -5.06 -3.20 -11.20
C TRP A 19 -4.79 -1.73 -10.89
N ASN A 20 -5.27 -1.26 -9.74
CA ASN A 20 -5.14 0.11 -9.29
C ASN A 20 -4.39 0.18 -7.95
N LEU A 21 -3.57 1.22 -7.80
CA LEU A 21 -2.91 1.54 -6.54
C LEU A 21 -3.88 2.33 -5.66
N LEU A 22 -4.04 1.89 -4.43
CA LEU A 22 -4.81 2.59 -3.42
C LEU A 22 -3.85 3.22 -2.42
N PHE A 23 -4.19 4.42 -1.97
CA PHE A 23 -3.50 5.06 -0.85
C PHE A 23 -4.46 5.11 0.33
N VAL A 24 -3.98 4.74 1.49
CA VAL A 24 -4.80 4.54 2.67
C VAL A 24 -4.22 5.35 3.82
N ILE A 25 -5.08 6.14 4.46
CA ILE A 25 -4.73 7.00 5.59
C ILE A 25 -5.33 6.40 6.85
N ASP A 26 -4.47 6.09 7.81
CA ASP A 26 -4.88 5.81 9.18
C ASP A 26 -5.46 7.10 9.79
N SER A 27 -6.77 7.11 10.01
CA SER A 27 -7.50 8.27 10.55
C SER A 27 -8.04 7.99 11.96
N GLY A 28 -7.43 7.07 12.70
CA GLY A 28 -7.86 6.70 14.06
C GLY A 28 -8.89 5.57 14.02
N PRO A 29 -10.18 5.81 14.31
CA PRO A 29 -11.20 4.75 14.29
C PRO A 29 -11.55 4.26 12.88
N GLU A 30 -11.11 4.97 11.84
CA GLU A 30 -11.45 4.69 10.45
C GLU A 30 -10.20 4.65 9.58
N ILE A 31 -10.24 3.73 8.61
CA ILE A 31 -9.26 3.64 7.53
C ILE A 31 -9.85 4.37 6.32
N ARG A 32 -9.26 5.50 5.92
CA ARG A 32 -9.71 6.25 4.74
C ARG A 32 -8.90 5.86 3.52
N VAL A 33 -9.58 5.33 2.51
CA VAL A 33 -8.98 5.05 1.20
C VAL A 33 -9.12 6.30 0.34
N LEU A 34 -7.99 6.81 -0.16
CA LEU A 34 -8.00 7.70 -1.30
C LEU A 34 -8.20 6.89 -2.55
N ASP A 35 -9.45 6.92 -3.02
CA ASP A 35 -9.81 6.43 -4.34
C ASP A 35 -9.36 7.46 -5.37
N GLY A 36 -8.18 7.22 -5.93
CA GLY A 36 -7.73 7.84 -7.17
C GLY A 36 -7.60 6.77 -8.23
N ASN A 37 -7.91 7.10 -9.48
CA ASN A 37 -7.78 6.18 -10.61
C ASN A 37 -6.30 5.97 -10.98
N PHE A 38 -5.51 5.44 -10.05
CA PHE A 38 -4.09 5.18 -10.18
C PHE A 38 -3.87 3.80 -10.80
N ARG A 39 -4.22 3.67 -12.09
CA ARG A 39 -3.98 2.44 -12.84
C ARG A 39 -2.50 2.11 -12.85
N ILE A 40 -2.18 0.90 -12.42
CA ILE A 40 -0.82 0.36 -12.39
C ILE A 40 -0.53 -0.42 -13.67
N GLY A 41 -1.50 -1.20 -14.14
CA GLY A 41 -1.36 -2.06 -15.30
C GLY A 41 -2.59 -2.95 -15.48
N ASP A 42 -2.47 -3.90 -16.39
CA ASP A 42 -3.49 -4.90 -16.67
C ASP A 42 -2.91 -6.26 -17.03
N THR A 43 -3.77 -7.28 -16.97
CA THR A 43 -3.43 -8.66 -17.35
C THR A 43 -3.78 -8.98 -18.80
N ASP A 44 -4.39 -8.05 -19.54
CA ASP A 44 -4.85 -8.29 -20.92
C ASP A 44 -3.76 -8.00 -21.96
N SER A 45 -2.68 -7.35 -21.55
CA SER A 45 -1.54 -7.04 -22.39
C SER A 45 -0.22 -7.46 -21.75
N ILE A 46 0.73 -7.92 -22.58
CA ILE A 46 2.09 -8.25 -22.12
C ILE A 46 2.76 -7.04 -21.47
N PHE A 47 2.58 -5.85 -22.05
CA PHE A 47 3.08 -4.62 -21.48
C PHE A 47 2.48 -4.34 -20.09
N GLY A 48 1.15 -4.49 -19.95
CA GLY A 48 0.45 -4.38 -18.68
C GLY A 48 1.01 -5.33 -17.61
N ILE A 49 1.29 -6.58 -17.98
CA ILE A 49 1.87 -7.58 -17.07
C ILE A 49 3.25 -7.13 -16.56
N TYR A 50 4.10 -6.57 -17.41
CA TYR A 50 5.40 -6.02 -16.98
C TYR A 50 5.24 -4.82 -16.03
N GLN A 51 4.23 -3.96 -16.26
CA GLN A 51 3.92 -2.88 -15.32
C GLN A 51 3.47 -3.43 -13.96
N LEU A 52 2.61 -4.45 -13.95
CA LEU A 52 2.18 -5.13 -12.72
C LEU A 52 3.37 -5.76 -11.98
N GLN A 53 4.29 -6.40 -12.69
CA GLN A 53 5.50 -6.97 -12.10
C GLN A 53 6.36 -5.88 -11.43
N ALA A 54 6.65 -4.80 -12.14
CA ALA A 54 7.47 -3.71 -11.61
C ALA A 54 6.83 -3.06 -10.38
N ALA A 55 5.53 -2.82 -10.42
CA ALA A 55 4.80 -2.22 -9.31
C ALA A 55 4.71 -3.15 -8.10
N THR A 56 4.48 -4.46 -8.32
CA THR A 56 4.46 -5.45 -7.24
C THR A 56 5.83 -5.57 -6.58
N ALA A 57 6.91 -5.53 -7.36
CA ALA A 57 8.28 -5.52 -6.81
C ALA A 57 8.54 -4.27 -5.95
N ALA A 58 8.12 -3.10 -6.42
CA ALA A 58 8.23 -1.86 -5.65
C ALA A 58 7.38 -1.89 -4.36
N LEU A 59 6.16 -2.45 -4.43
CA LEU A 59 5.28 -2.63 -3.27
C LEU A 59 5.86 -3.61 -2.26
N ALA A 60 6.44 -4.73 -2.70
CA ALA A 60 7.09 -5.70 -1.83
C ALA A 60 8.29 -5.07 -1.11
N ASN A 61 9.10 -4.29 -1.82
CA ASN A 61 10.22 -3.56 -1.23
C ASN A 61 9.74 -2.56 -0.17
N TRP A 62 8.70 -1.79 -0.46
CA TRP A 62 8.09 -0.88 0.50
C TRP A 62 7.50 -1.63 1.71
N ALA A 63 6.81 -2.74 1.48
CA ALA A 63 6.19 -3.52 2.54
C ALA A 63 7.23 -4.00 3.56
N LYS A 64 8.35 -4.55 3.06
CA LYS A 64 9.45 -5.05 3.89
C LYS A 64 10.18 -3.93 4.64
N HIS A 65 10.47 -2.81 3.97
CA HIS A 65 11.36 -1.79 4.53
C HIS A 65 10.64 -0.64 5.23
N THR A 66 9.32 -0.53 5.09
CA THR A 66 8.55 0.57 5.67
C THR A 66 7.34 0.06 6.45
N PHE A 67 6.51 -0.78 5.84
CA PHE A 67 5.27 -1.24 6.48
C PHE A 67 5.53 -2.16 7.67
N GLU A 68 6.32 -3.22 7.47
CA GLU A 68 6.60 -4.22 8.50
C GLU A 68 7.24 -3.61 9.78
N PRO A 69 8.27 -2.75 9.69
CA PRO A 69 8.83 -2.08 10.87
C PRO A 69 7.82 -1.20 11.60
N TRP A 70 7.03 -0.41 10.84
CA TRP A 70 5.98 0.43 11.42
C TRP A 70 4.92 -0.41 12.14
N PHE A 71 4.44 -1.47 11.49
CA PHE A 71 3.38 -2.33 12.03
C PHE A 71 3.84 -3.07 13.29
N THR A 72 5.06 -3.61 13.27
CA THR A 72 5.67 -4.29 14.43
C THR A 72 5.84 -3.32 15.60
N THR A 73 6.25 -2.08 15.33
CA THR A 73 6.37 -1.03 16.35
C THR A 73 5.01 -0.68 16.96
N MET A 74 3.98 -0.53 16.12
CA MET A 74 2.60 -0.27 16.56
C MET A 74 2.09 -1.40 17.47
N LEU A 75 2.25 -2.67 17.04
CA LEU A 75 1.85 -3.82 17.84
C LEU A 75 2.58 -3.88 19.18
N THR A 76 3.91 -3.73 19.17
CA THR A 76 4.72 -3.76 20.41
C THR A 76 4.22 -2.72 21.42
N ARG A 77 3.86 -1.53 20.96
CA ARG A 77 3.30 -0.47 21.81
C ARG A 77 1.92 -0.81 22.37
N ALA A 78 1.08 -1.51 21.61
CA ALA A 78 -0.26 -1.88 22.03
C ALA A 78 -0.28 -3.04 23.04
N ILE A 79 0.72 -3.94 22.99
CA ILE A 79 0.80 -5.11 23.88
C ILE A 79 1.59 -4.78 25.16
N GLY A 80 2.46 -3.76 25.12
CA GLY A 80 3.23 -3.27 26.28
C GLY A 80 2.46 -2.33 27.21
N SER A 81 1.16 -2.12 26.98
CA SER A 81 0.22 -1.36 27.83
C SER A 81 -0.77 -2.31 28.50
#